data_AF-A0A151SK02-F1
#
_entry.id   AF-A0A151SK02-F1
#
_cell.length_a   1.000
_cell.length_b   1.000
_cell.length_c   1.000
_cell.angle_alpha   90.00
_cell.angle_beta   90.00
_cell.angle_gamma   90.00
#
_symmetry.space_group_name_H-M   'P 1'
#
loop_
_entity.id
_entity.type
_entity.pdbx_description
1 polymer ?
#
loop_
_entity_poly.entity_id
_entity_poly.type
_entity_poly.pdbx_seq_one_letter_code
_entity_poly.pdbx_strand_id
1 'polypeptide(L)'
;MWDTLQVTHEGTSDVKRSRKHTLTREYELLKMNHGESISDFQKRFTHLINHLVDLGRECEEEELNLKVLQCLDRSWQAKVTAIEESKDLTSLTLATLFGKLREHEKKLHIFEENEQ
;
A
#
# COMPACT_ATOMS: atom_id res chain seq x y z
N MET A 1 10.75 36.09 -27.70
CA MET A 1 11.53 35.25 -26.77
C MET A 1 10.88 35.24 -25.38
N TRP A 2 9.61 34.81 -25.31
CA TRP A 2 8.87 34.60 -24.07
C TRP A 2 8.12 33.25 -24.08
N ASP A 3 7.85 32.69 -25.26
CA ASP A 3 7.20 31.37 -25.42
C ASP A 3 8.03 30.20 -24.85
N THR A 4 9.36 30.30 -24.80
CA THR A 4 10.22 29.20 -24.37
C THR A 4 10.15 28.94 -22.86
N LEU A 5 9.91 29.98 -22.04
CA LEU A 5 9.77 29.84 -20.58
C LEU A 5 8.40 29.26 -20.21
N GLN A 6 7.35 29.65 -20.93
CA GLN A 6 6.00 29.13 -20.70
C GLN A 6 5.91 27.63 -21.03
N VAL A 7 6.52 27.19 -22.14
CA VAL A 7 6.57 25.76 -22.52
C VAL A 7 7.34 24.91 -21.49
N THR A 8 8.42 25.43 -20.89
CA THR A 8 9.14 24.70 -19.83
C THR A 8 8.32 24.56 -18.55
N HIS A 9 7.55 25.59 -18.18
CA HIS A 9 6.70 25.56 -16.98
C HIS A 9 5.45 24.69 -17.18
N GLU A 10 4.77 24.82 -18.32
CA GLU A 10 3.64 23.98 -18.70
C GLU A 10 4.06 22.51 -18.83
N GLY A 11 5.19 22.21 -19.50
CA GLY A 11 5.74 20.86 -19.57
C GLY A 11 6.13 20.28 -18.21
N THR A 12 6.64 21.09 -17.29
CA THR A 12 6.90 20.66 -15.90
C THR A 12 5.60 20.37 -15.15
N SER A 13 4.55 21.16 -15.39
CA SER A 13 3.23 20.98 -14.77
C SER A 13 2.49 19.75 -15.30
N ASP A 14 2.58 19.48 -16.61
CA ASP A 14 1.97 18.33 -17.27
C ASP A 14 2.69 17.04 -16.92
N VAL A 15 4.02 17.06 -16.82
CA VAL A 15 4.80 15.91 -16.34
C VAL A 15 4.46 15.59 -14.88
N LYS A 16 4.33 16.61 -14.01
CA LYS A 16 3.88 16.40 -12.62
C LYS A 16 2.47 15.83 -12.55
N ARG A 17 1.54 16.35 -13.37
CA ARG A 17 0.16 15.85 -13.46
C ARG A 17 0.11 14.39 -13.94
N SER A 18 0.86 14.08 -15.00
CA SER A 18 0.96 12.73 -15.55
C SER A 18 1.53 11.74 -14.53
N ARG A 19 2.61 12.11 -13.83
CA ARG A 19 3.19 11.29 -12.75
C ARG A 19 2.21 11.04 -11.62
N LYS A 20 1.50 12.09 -11.16
CA LYS A 20 0.46 11.95 -10.14
C LYS A 20 -0.63 10.99 -10.60
N HIS A 21 -1.09 11.11 -11.85
CA HIS A 21 -2.10 10.21 -12.39
C HIS A 21 -1.64 8.75 -12.44
N THR A 22 -0.41 8.50 -12.91
CA THR A 22 0.17 7.14 -12.93
C THR A 22 0.26 6.54 -11.53
N LEU A 23 0.79 7.28 -10.56
CA LEU A 23 0.92 6.80 -9.17
C LEU A 23 -0.43 6.56 -8.51
N THR A 24 -1.42 7.43 -8.74
CA THR A 24 -2.79 7.20 -8.27
C THR A 24 -3.36 5.91 -8.85
N ARG A 25 -3.14 5.65 -10.14
CA ARG A 25 -3.59 4.42 -10.79
C ARG A 25 -2.88 3.18 -10.23
N GLU A 26 -1.58 3.27 -9.99
CA GLU A 26 -0.81 2.20 -9.34
C GLU A 26 -1.33 1.92 -7.93
N TYR A 27 -1.71 2.95 -7.19
CA TYR A 27 -2.31 2.81 -5.86
C TYR A 27 -3.69 2.16 -5.91
N GLU A 28 -4.55 2.58 -6.83
CA GLU A 28 -5.87 1.98 -7.03
C GLU A 28 -5.77 0.49 -7.39
N LEU A 29 -4.86 0.14 -8.30
CA LEU A 29 -4.63 -1.22 -8.78
C LEU A 29 -3.74 -2.07 -7.87
N LEU A 30 -3.20 -1.49 -6.80
CA LEU A 30 -2.29 -2.19 -5.91
C LEU A 30 -2.96 -3.44 -5.34
N LYS A 31 -2.28 -4.58 -5.50
CA LYS A 31 -2.64 -5.86 -4.90
C LYS A 31 -1.37 -6.60 -4.50
N MET A 32 -1.53 -7.52 -3.56
CA MET A 32 -0.53 -8.52 -3.24
C MET A 32 -0.39 -9.47 -4.43
N ASN A 33 0.85 -9.73 -4.85
CA ASN A 33 1.13 -10.65 -5.94
C ASN A 33 1.10 -12.09 -5.43
N HIS A 34 0.86 -13.05 -6.32
CA HIS A 34 0.87 -14.47 -5.96
C HIS A 34 2.26 -14.90 -5.44
N GLY A 35 2.31 -15.46 -4.24
CA GLY A 35 3.57 -15.91 -3.61
C GLY A 35 4.48 -14.79 -3.12
N GLU A 36 3.99 -13.55 -3.09
CA GLU A 36 4.71 -12.44 -2.51
C GLU A 36 4.68 -12.51 -0.98
N SER A 37 5.79 -12.17 -0.32
CA SER A 37 5.81 -12.07 1.14
C SER A 37 5.18 -10.77 1.63
N ILE A 38 4.63 -10.76 2.84
CA ILE A 38 4.13 -9.54 3.51
C ILE A 38 5.24 -8.48 3.61
N SER A 39 6.49 -8.89 3.78
CA SER A 39 7.62 -7.97 3.86
C SER A 39 7.91 -7.29 2.52
N ASP A 40 7.75 -7.99 1.40
CA ASP A 40 7.93 -7.41 0.06
C ASP A 40 6.74 -6.54 -0.34
N PHE A 41 5.52 -6.99 -0.02
CA PHE A 41 4.32 -6.17 -0.18
C PHE A 41 4.43 -4.85 0.62
N GLN A 42 4.89 -4.92 1.88
CA GLN A 42 5.13 -3.74 2.74
C GLN A 42 6.08 -2.74 2.07
N LYS A 43 7.21 -3.20 1.51
CA LYS A 43 8.18 -2.33 0.83
C LYS A 43 7.54 -1.60 -0.36
N ARG A 44 6.80 -2.31 -1.21
CA ARG A 44 6.11 -1.72 -2.36
C ARG A 44 5.04 -0.72 -1.93
N PHE A 45 4.25 -1.07 -0.92
CA PHE A 45 3.23 -0.19 -0.36
C PHE A 45 3.85 1.11 0.18
N THR A 46 4.86 1.02 1.04
CA THR A 46 5.54 2.19 1.61
C THR A 46 6.20 3.04 0.52
N HIS A 47 6.82 2.42 -0.49
CA HIS A 47 7.40 3.17 -1.61
C HIS A 47 6.34 4.02 -2.33
N LEU A 48 5.17 3.43 -2.62
CA LEU A 48 4.08 4.10 -3.30
C LEU A 48 3.48 5.23 -2.45
N ILE A 49 3.28 5.02 -1.16
CA ILE A 49 2.79 6.05 -0.24
C ILE A 49 3.76 7.22 -0.16
N ASN A 50 5.06 6.97 -0.03
CA ASN A 50 6.06 8.04 0.02
C ASN A 50 5.99 8.93 -1.23
N HIS A 51 5.89 8.33 -2.43
CA HIS A 51 5.73 9.10 -3.67
C HIS A 51 4.43 9.91 -3.73
N LEU A 52 3.33 9.38 -3.19
CA LEU A 52 2.06 10.11 -3.15
C LEU A 52 2.12 11.30 -2.19
N VAL A 53 2.75 11.10 -1.02
CA VAL A 53 2.97 12.16 -0.02
C VAL A 53 3.89 13.24 -0.58
N ASP A 54 4.97 12.87 -1.28
CA ASP A 54 5.87 13.81 -1.96
C ASP A 54 5.16 14.67 -3.02
N LEU A 55 4.04 14.16 -3.57
CA LEU A 55 3.16 14.89 -4.50
C LEU A 55 2.02 15.64 -3.82
N GLY A 56 2.04 15.75 -2.49
CA GLY A 56 1.10 16.52 -1.68
C GLY A 56 -0.23 15.80 -1.43
N ARG A 57 -0.27 14.46 -1.47
CA ARG A 57 -1.44 13.70 -1.02
C ARG A 57 -1.40 13.51 0.49
N GLU A 58 -2.46 13.88 1.17
CA GLU A 58 -2.67 13.52 2.58
C GLU A 58 -3.11 12.06 2.65
N CYS A 59 -2.49 11.28 3.53
CA CYS A 59 -2.80 9.87 3.73
C CYS A 59 -3.07 9.65 5.21
N GLU A 60 -4.32 9.38 5.55
CA GLU A 60 -4.72 9.05 6.91
C GLU A 60 -4.35 7.60 7.25
N GLU A 61 -3.93 7.35 8.49
CA GLU A 61 -3.50 6.02 8.94
C GLU A 61 -4.60 4.96 8.72
N GLU A 62 -5.86 5.31 9.00
CA GLU A 62 -7.03 4.45 8.78
C GLU A 62 -7.20 4.10 7.29
N GLU A 63 -7.06 5.08 6.40
CA GLU A 63 -7.13 4.85 4.95
C GLU A 63 -6.04 3.89 4.49
N LEU A 64 -4.81 4.07 4.98
CA LEU A 64 -3.69 3.20 4.66
C LEU A 64 -3.90 1.78 5.17
N ASN A 65 -4.40 1.62 6.40
CA ASN A 65 -4.70 0.32 6.98
C ASN A 65 -5.77 -0.42 6.18
N LEU A 66 -6.88 0.24 5.87
CA LEU A 66 -7.95 -0.33 5.04
C LEU A 66 -7.43 -0.71 3.66
N LYS A 67 -6.59 0.15 3.06
CA LYS A 67 -5.98 -0.14 1.77
C LYS A 67 -5.12 -1.40 1.82
N VAL A 68 -4.27 -1.56 2.83
CA VAL A 68 -3.47 -2.77 3.02
C VAL A 68 -4.35 -4.00 3.06
N LEU A 69 -5.41 -3.99 3.88
CA LEU A 69 -6.33 -5.12 4.02
C LEU A 69 -7.05 -5.48 2.70
N GLN A 70 -7.48 -4.47 1.94
CA GLN A 70 -8.12 -4.66 0.62
C GLN A 70 -7.15 -5.20 -0.46
N CYS A 71 -5.85 -4.97 -0.31
CA CYS A 71 -4.84 -5.42 -1.25
C CYS A 71 -4.43 -6.90 -1.02
N LEU A 72 -4.69 -7.47 0.15
CA LEU A 72 -4.34 -8.86 0.46
C LEU A 72 -5.19 -9.84 -0.36
N ASP A 73 -4.60 -10.99 -0.68
CA ASP A 73 -5.28 -12.02 -1.45
C ASP A 73 -6.34 -12.79 -0.62
N ARG A 74 -7.02 -13.74 -1.26
CA ARG A 74 -8.12 -14.50 -0.62
C ARG A 74 -7.68 -15.38 0.55
N SER A 75 -6.42 -15.81 0.60
CA SER A 75 -5.89 -16.63 1.69
C SER A 75 -5.88 -15.87 3.03
N TRP A 76 -5.83 -14.54 2.98
CA TRP A 76 -5.81 -13.67 4.15
C TRP A 76 -7.21 -13.30 4.67
N GLN A 77 -8.29 -13.70 4.00
CA GLN A 77 -9.65 -13.21 4.29
C GLN A 77 -10.07 -13.43 5.76
N ALA A 78 -9.80 -14.62 6.32
CA ALA A 78 -10.12 -14.90 7.72
C ALA A 78 -9.39 -13.94 8.69
N LYS A 79 -8.13 -13.60 8.38
CA LYS A 79 -7.34 -12.66 9.19
C LYS A 79 -7.81 -11.22 9.00
N VAL A 80 -8.16 -10.83 7.77
CA VAL A 80 -8.72 -9.52 7.44
C VAL A 80 -10.02 -9.29 8.22
N THR A 81 -10.97 -10.22 8.14
CA THR A 81 -12.25 -10.13 8.87
C THR A 81 -12.03 -9.99 10.37
N ALA A 82 -11.14 -10.80 10.96
CA ALA A 82 -10.85 -10.71 12.39
C ALA A 82 -10.23 -9.35 12.82
N ILE A 83 -9.47 -8.69 11.94
CA ILE A 83 -8.91 -7.36 12.20
C ILE A 83 -10.00 -6.28 12.05
N GLU A 84 -10.84 -6.37 11.02
CA GLU A 84 -11.96 -5.44 10.80
C GLU A 84 -12.99 -5.49 11.94
N GLU A 85 -13.27 -6.68 12.47
CA GLU A 85 -14.20 -6.89 13.59
C GLU A 85 -13.68 -6.38 14.93
N SER A 86 -12.36 -6.22 15.11
CA SER A 86 -11.78 -5.83 16.40
C SER A 86 -12.02 -4.36 16.75
N LYS A 87 -12.60 -3.55 15.84
CA LYS A 87 -12.88 -2.11 15.99
C LYS A 87 -11.65 -1.24 16.31
N ASP A 88 -10.44 -1.79 16.22
CA ASP A 88 -9.19 -1.10 16.55
C ASP A 88 -8.55 -0.39 15.35
N LEU A 89 -9.17 -0.43 14.16
CA LEU A 89 -8.56 0.10 12.93
C LEU A 89 -8.17 1.58 13.02
N THR A 90 -8.91 2.38 13.78
CA THR A 90 -8.66 3.82 13.99
C THR A 90 -7.50 4.10 14.95
N SER A 91 -7.13 3.14 15.82
CA SER A 91 -6.00 3.26 16.75
C SER A 91 -4.77 2.45 16.33
N LEU A 92 -4.92 1.61 15.29
CA LEU A 92 -3.88 0.74 14.79
C LEU A 92 -2.89 1.52 13.93
N THR A 93 -1.61 1.49 14.29
CA THR A 93 -0.57 2.00 13.40
C THR A 93 -0.27 1.01 12.27
N LEU A 94 0.12 1.51 11.11
CA LEU A 94 0.50 0.74 9.93
C LEU A 94 1.63 -0.24 10.25
N ALA A 95 2.59 0.19 11.08
CA ALA A 95 3.66 -0.65 11.58
C ALA A 95 3.13 -1.86 12.39
N THR A 96 2.14 -1.63 13.25
CA THR A 96 1.49 -2.69 14.04
C THR A 96 0.71 -3.64 13.14
N LEU A 97 -0.02 -3.11 12.15
CA LEU A 97 -0.74 -3.92 11.17
C LEU A 97 0.21 -4.87 10.43
N PHE A 98 1.28 -4.35 9.84
CA PHE A 98 2.28 -5.18 9.17
C PHE A 98 2.98 -6.15 10.13
N GLY A 99 3.16 -5.78 11.40
CA GLY A 99 3.63 -6.69 12.44
C GLY A 99 2.72 -7.91 12.62
N LYS A 100 1.42 -7.67 12.80
CA LYS A 100 0.39 -8.73 12.96
C LYS A 100 0.29 -9.62 11.72
N LEU A 101 0.38 -9.05 10.51
CA LEU A 101 0.34 -9.80 9.26
C LEU A 101 1.57 -10.72 9.11
N ARG A 102 2.77 -10.21 9.41
CA ARG A 102 4.02 -11.00 9.34
C ARG A 102 4.07 -12.12 10.37
N GLU A 103 3.52 -11.91 11.55
CA GLU A 103 3.39 -12.98 12.55
C GLU A 103 2.46 -14.09 12.06
N HIS A 104 1.37 -13.73 11.38
CA HIS A 104 0.46 -14.70 10.77
C HIS A 104 1.10 -15.46 9.60
N GLU A 105 1.84 -14.76 8.73
CA GLU A 105 2.61 -15.37 7.63
C GLU A 105 3.55 -16.47 8.12
N LYS A 106 4.29 -16.18 9.21
CA LYS A 106 5.18 -17.15 9.84
C LYS A 106 4.44 -18.36 10.39
N LYS A 107 3.28 -18.15 11.02
CA LYS A 107 2.45 -19.26 11.52
C LYS A 107 1.99 -20.15 10.36
N LEU A 108 1.51 -19.57 9.26
CA LEU A 108 1.10 -20.31 8.07
C LEU A 108 2.24 -21.17 7.50
N HIS A 109 3.44 -20.60 7.34
CA HIS A 109 4.61 -21.35 6.86
C HIS A 109 5.04 -22.49 7.80
N ILE A 110 4.94 -22.27 9.13
CA ILE A 110 5.27 -23.31 10.11
C ILE A 110 4.27 -24.48 10.03
N PHE A 111 3.00 -24.24 9.69
CA PHE A 111 2.03 -25.35 9.51
C PHE A 111 2.31 -26.17 8.25
N GLU A 112 2.78 -25.55 7.17
CA GLU A 112 3.12 -26.26 5.92
C GLU A 112 4.37 -27.15 6.07
N GLU A 113 5.35 -26.76 6.91
CA GLU A 113 6.54 -27.58 7.20
C GLU A 113 6.28 -28.73 8.18
N ASN A 114 5.24 -28.63 9.03
CA ASN A 114 4.92 -29.68 10.01
C ASN A 114 3.95 -30.75 9.48
N GLU A 115 3.40 -30.58 8.28
CA GLU A 115 2.55 -31.57 7.59
C GLU A 115 3.31 -32.36 6.49
N GLN A 116 4.62 -32.15 6.33
CA GLN A 116 5.51 -32.94 5.45
C GLN A 116 6.38 -33.91 6.25
#